data_AF-A0A0E0LMZ3-F1
#
_entry.id   AF-A0A0E0LMZ3-F1
#
_cell.length_a   1.000
_cell.length_b   1.000
_cell.length_c   1.000
_cell.angle_alpha   90.00
_cell.angle_beta   90.00
_cell.angle_gamma   90.00
#
_symmetry.space_group_name_H-M   'P 1'
#
loop_
_entity.id
_entity.type
_entity.pdbx_description
1 polymer ?
#
loop_
_entity_poly.entity_id
_entity_poly.type
_entity_poly.pdbx_seq_one_letter_code
_entity_poly.pdbx_strand_id
1 'polypeptide(L)'
;MCIILQHCDRTSQDGVFLCSAIRITRFRVYVPSKSLSEKELLSYNSSPSPAFEVVTLPCALIGGDTLQPYLWSSIPVIVSPLTGDELYHNTLKFMQALLGFMPLAHIDDVCDAHVFCIDQPSIAGRFL
;
A
#
# COMPACT_ATOMS: atom_id res chain seq x y z
N MET A 1 2.01 -0.41 0.24
CA MET A 1 1.44 -1.67 -0.27
C MET A 1 1.81 -2.79 0.68
N CYS A 2 0.80 -3.31 1.36
CA CYS A 2 0.88 -4.52 2.17
C CYS A 2 0.01 -5.58 1.50
N ILE A 3 0.47 -6.82 1.50
CA ILE A 3 -0.19 -7.95 0.83
C ILE A 3 -0.61 -8.95 1.90
N ILE A 4 -1.87 -9.37 1.90
CA ILE A 4 -2.45 -10.33 2.85
C ILE A 4 -2.73 -11.65 2.12
N LEU A 5 -2.45 -12.78 2.77
CA LEU A 5 -2.77 -14.13 2.30
C LEU A 5 -3.84 -14.76 3.21
N GLN A 6 -4.94 -15.24 2.64
CA GLN A 6 -6.01 -15.95 3.36
C GLN A 6 -6.20 -17.37 2.81
N HIS A 7 -6.86 -18.27 3.54
CA HIS A 7 -7.18 -19.62 3.03
C HIS A 7 -8.50 -19.56 2.22
N CYS A 8 -8.52 -20.13 1.01
CA CYS A 8 -9.56 -19.85 0.01
C CYS A 8 -10.81 -20.73 0.17
N ASP A 9 -11.99 -20.10 0.34
CA ASP A 9 -13.32 -20.67 0.07
C ASP A 9 -14.13 -19.68 -0.81
N ARG A 10 -14.10 -19.94 -2.13
CA ARG A 10 -14.59 -19.13 -3.28
C ARG A 10 -15.75 -18.13 -3.06
N THR A 11 -15.61 -16.89 -3.59
CA THR A 11 -16.36 -16.34 -4.76
C THR A 11 -15.98 -14.88 -5.13
N SER A 12 -15.81 -14.61 -6.45
CA SER A 12 -15.86 -13.29 -7.15
C SER A 12 -14.54 -12.60 -7.59
N GLN A 13 -14.56 -12.10 -8.84
CA GLN A 13 -13.50 -11.40 -9.59
C GLN A 13 -13.93 -9.95 -9.85
N ASP A 14 -12.97 -9.01 -9.92
CA ASP A 14 -12.82 -7.99 -11.00
C ASP A 14 -11.70 -7.00 -10.65
N GLY A 15 -10.94 -6.53 -11.65
CA GLY A 15 -9.74 -5.69 -11.43
C GLY A 15 -9.51 -4.63 -12.52
N VAL A 16 -8.89 -3.51 -12.13
CA VAL A 16 -8.35 -2.47 -13.02
C VAL A 16 -7.06 -1.88 -12.44
N PHE A 17 -6.05 -1.63 -13.29
CA PHE A 17 -4.70 -1.13 -12.94
C PHE A 17 -4.36 0.14 -13.74
N LEU A 18 -3.77 1.17 -13.10
CA LEU A 18 -3.12 2.29 -13.80
C LEU A 18 -1.92 2.80 -12.99
N CYS A 19 -0.72 2.78 -13.59
CA CYS A 19 0.48 3.42 -13.03
C CYS A 19 1.32 3.99 -14.17
N SER A 20 1.27 5.33 -14.37
CA SER A 20 2.16 6.04 -15.28
C SER A 20 2.64 7.35 -14.66
N ALA A 21 3.96 7.55 -14.76
CA ALA A 21 4.75 8.78 -14.60
C ALA A 21 5.08 9.28 -13.18
N ILE A 22 6.23 8.86 -12.61
CA ILE A 22 6.83 9.46 -11.41
C ILE A 22 8.35 9.67 -11.61
N ARG A 23 8.82 10.93 -11.57
CA ARG A 23 10.25 11.35 -11.71
C ARG A 23 10.96 11.63 -10.37
N ILE A 24 11.01 10.66 -9.43
CA ILE A 24 11.96 10.67 -8.29
C ILE A 24 12.58 9.27 -8.14
N THR A 25 13.90 9.20 -7.90
CA THR A 25 14.72 7.97 -7.87
C THR A 25 14.23 6.90 -6.88
N ARG A 26 13.68 7.26 -5.71
CA ARG A 26 13.13 6.26 -4.76
C ARG A 26 11.78 5.68 -5.20
N PHE A 27 10.83 6.51 -5.61
CA PHE A 27 9.51 6.02 -6.06
C PHE A 27 9.58 5.26 -7.39
N ARG A 28 10.54 5.59 -8.27
CA ARG A 28 10.78 4.86 -9.53
C ARG A 28 11.13 3.39 -9.34
N VAL A 29 11.74 3.01 -8.21
CA VAL A 29 12.10 1.62 -7.91
C VAL A 29 11.09 1.02 -6.95
N TYR A 30 10.64 1.78 -5.95
CA TYR A 30 9.73 1.29 -4.92
C TYR A 30 8.32 0.98 -5.43
N VAL A 31 7.71 1.86 -6.24
CA VAL A 31 6.34 1.63 -6.73
C VAL A 31 6.30 0.41 -7.66
N PRO A 32 7.18 0.30 -8.69
CA PRO A 32 7.19 -0.89 -9.52
C PRO A 32 7.57 -2.16 -8.77
N SER A 33 8.47 -2.11 -7.78
CA SER A 33 8.82 -3.31 -7.01
C SER A 33 7.62 -3.84 -6.23
N LYS A 34 6.82 -2.95 -5.61
CA LYS A 34 5.60 -3.35 -4.91
C LYS A 34 4.54 -3.90 -5.86
N SER A 35 4.32 -3.25 -7.01
CA SER A 35 3.37 -3.74 -8.02
C SER A 35 3.80 -5.07 -8.64
N LEU A 36 5.10 -5.27 -8.86
CA LEU A 36 5.64 -6.54 -9.36
C LEU A 36 5.44 -7.65 -8.33
N SER A 37 5.73 -7.40 -7.05
CA SER A 37 5.50 -8.39 -5.99
C SER A 37 4.04 -8.82 -5.90
N GLU A 38 3.08 -7.90 -6.03
CA GLU A 38 1.66 -8.24 -6.10
C GLU A 38 1.36 -9.08 -7.34
N LYS A 39 1.85 -8.68 -8.51
CA LYS A 39 1.63 -9.43 -9.76
C LYS A 39 2.16 -10.86 -9.69
N GLU A 40 3.35 -11.06 -9.14
CA GLU A 40 3.95 -12.40 -8.98
C GLU A 40 3.17 -13.26 -7.99
N LEU A 41 2.63 -12.66 -6.92
CA LEU A 41 1.79 -13.40 -5.99
C LEU A 41 0.46 -13.82 -6.65
N LEU A 42 -0.17 -12.91 -7.41
CA LEU A 42 -1.38 -13.22 -8.16
C LEU A 42 -1.13 -14.29 -9.21
N SER A 43 0.00 -14.25 -9.92
CA SER A 43 0.36 -15.23 -10.95
C SER A 43 0.58 -16.63 -10.37
N TYR A 44 1.20 -16.72 -9.18
CA TYR A 44 1.36 -17.98 -8.45
C TYR A 44 0.02 -18.64 -8.13
N ASN A 45 -1.00 -17.83 -7.89
CA ASN A 45 -2.31 -18.28 -7.47
C ASN A 45 -3.32 -18.42 -8.63
N SER A 46 -2.91 -18.26 -9.88
CA SER A 46 -3.78 -18.34 -11.08
C SER A 46 -4.19 -19.76 -11.49
N SER A 47 -3.84 -20.79 -10.71
CA SER A 47 -4.16 -22.19 -11.04
C SER A 47 -5.64 -22.53 -10.82
N PRO A 48 -6.18 -23.61 -11.40
CA PRO A 48 -7.58 -24.03 -11.20
C PRO A 48 -7.94 -24.34 -9.74
N SER A 49 -6.92 -24.58 -8.90
CA SER A 49 -7.02 -24.84 -7.47
C SER A 49 -6.07 -23.89 -6.73
N PRO A 50 -6.46 -22.61 -6.52
CA PRO A 50 -5.62 -21.65 -5.80
C PRO A 50 -5.29 -22.15 -4.40
N ALA A 51 -4.05 -21.92 -3.95
CA ALA A 51 -3.57 -22.39 -2.65
C ALA A 51 -4.06 -21.51 -1.49
N PHE A 52 -4.32 -20.23 -1.79
CA PHE A 52 -4.77 -19.21 -0.86
C PHE A 52 -5.60 -18.16 -1.60
N GLU A 53 -6.32 -17.32 -0.90
CA GLU A 53 -6.93 -16.10 -1.42
C GLU A 53 -5.97 -14.93 -1.20
N VAL A 54 -5.92 -14.02 -2.17
CA VAL A 54 -5.01 -12.87 -2.14
C VAL A 54 -5.84 -11.61 -2.01
N VAL A 55 -5.54 -10.83 -0.96
CA VAL A 55 -6.09 -9.50 -0.77
C VAL A 55 -4.94 -8.48 -0.73
N THR A 56 -5.00 -7.50 -1.61
CA THR A 56 -4.03 -6.40 -1.66
C THR A 56 -4.61 -5.13 -1.07
N LEU A 57 -3.91 -4.57 -0.08
CA LEU A 57 -4.18 -3.24 0.47
C LEU A 57 -3.11 -2.22 -0.01
N PRO A 58 -3.45 -1.35 -0.98
CA PRO A 58 -2.58 -0.27 -1.41
C PRO A 58 -2.58 0.85 -0.36
N CYS A 59 -1.65 0.78 0.60
CA CYS A 59 -1.56 1.79 1.65
C CYS A 59 -1.01 3.14 1.14
N ALA A 60 -1.61 4.21 1.65
CA ALA A 60 -1.16 5.59 1.60
C ALA A 60 0.15 5.84 2.39
N LEU A 61 0.56 7.09 2.53
CA LEU A 61 1.58 7.46 3.52
C LEU A 61 1.00 7.19 4.92
N ILE A 62 1.68 6.36 5.71
CA ILE A 62 1.16 5.93 7.02
C ILE A 62 1.76 6.80 8.11
N GLY A 63 0.89 7.46 8.85
CA GLY A 63 1.19 8.22 10.06
C GLY A 63 0.66 7.54 11.31
N GLY A 64 0.90 8.18 12.46
CA GLY A 64 0.47 7.69 13.76
C GLY A 64 1.63 7.20 14.61
N ASP A 65 1.29 6.64 15.76
CA ASP A 65 2.25 6.15 16.73
C ASP A 65 2.95 4.88 16.25
N THR A 66 4.14 4.63 16.78
CA THR A 66 4.90 3.43 16.46
C THR A 66 5.40 2.75 17.72
N LEU A 67 5.39 1.43 17.69
CA LEU A 67 6.01 0.60 18.73
C LEU A 67 7.55 0.59 18.63
N GLN A 68 8.11 1.07 17.51
CA GLN A 68 9.55 1.08 17.29
C GLN A 68 10.18 2.34 17.89
N PRO A 69 11.39 2.24 18.49
CA PRO A 69 12.06 3.39 19.10
C PRO A 69 12.64 4.39 18.07
N TYR A 70 12.45 4.14 16.77
CA TYR A 70 12.95 4.97 15.68
C TYR A 70 11.82 5.38 14.72
N LEU A 71 11.97 6.56 14.12
CA LEU A 71 11.01 7.08 13.15
C LEU A 71 11.02 6.26 11.86
N TRP A 72 9.85 5.83 11.41
CA TRP A 72 9.67 5.17 10.12
C TRP A 72 9.93 6.14 8.98
N SER A 73 10.25 5.63 7.80
CA SER A 73 10.52 6.48 6.63
C SER A 73 9.34 7.36 6.22
N SER A 74 8.11 7.06 6.64
CA SER A 74 6.92 7.86 6.38
C SER A 74 6.77 9.05 7.33
N ILE A 75 7.10 8.92 8.62
CA ILE A 75 6.84 9.96 9.62
C ILE A 75 7.58 11.27 9.32
N PRO A 76 8.91 11.27 9.02
CA PRO A 76 9.62 12.48 8.63
C PRO A 76 9.02 13.17 7.40
N VAL A 77 8.48 12.39 6.45
CA VAL A 77 7.77 12.94 5.28
C VAL A 77 6.48 13.65 5.70
N ILE A 78 5.69 13.03 6.58
CA ILE A 78 4.42 13.59 7.08
C ILE A 78 4.64 14.88 7.87
N VAL A 79 5.59 14.89 8.81
CA VAL A 79 5.81 16.03 9.73
C VAL A 79 6.72 17.10 9.13
N SER A 80 7.28 16.88 7.93
CA SER A 80 8.18 17.83 7.26
C SER A 80 7.64 19.27 7.11
N PRO A 81 6.32 19.53 6.91
CA PRO A 81 5.82 20.91 6.91
C PRO A 81 5.99 21.63 8.26
N LEU A 82 6.09 20.88 9.36
CA LEU A 82 6.25 21.40 10.72
C LEU A 82 7.73 21.49 11.12
N THR A 83 8.54 20.51 10.73
CA THR A 83 9.97 20.46 11.09
C THR A 83 10.84 21.34 10.19
N GLY A 84 10.34 21.72 9.01
CA GLY A 84 11.10 22.51 8.04
C GLY A 84 12.17 21.72 7.29
N ASP A 85 12.17 20.39 7.37
CA ASP A 85 13.10 19.55 6.61
C ASP A 85 12.77 19.61 5.11
N GLU A 86 13.59 20.34 4.35
CA GLU A 86 13.34 20.60 2.94
C GLU A 86 13.31 19.33 2.08
N LEU A 87 14.13 18.32 2.41
CA LEU A 87 14.22 17.10 1.61
C LEU A 87 12.92 16.30 1.71
N TYR A 88 12.45 16.10 2.94
CA TYR A 88 11.18 15.41 3.18
C TYR A 88 9.97 16.25 2.74
N HIS A 89 10.03 17.56 2.89
CA HIS A 89 8.96 18.46 2.46
C HIS A 89 8.81 18.51 0.95
N ASN A 90 9.91 18.53 0.20
CA ASN A 90 9.88 18.43 -1.26
C ASN A 90 9.36 17.06 -1.73
N THR A 91 9.65 15.99 -0.98
CA THR A 91 9.09 14.66 -1.24
C THR A 91 7.56 14.67 -1.10
N LEU A 92 7.04 15.28 -0.03
CA LEU A 92 5.60 15.40 0.20
C LEU A 92 4.90 16.25 -0.87
N LYS A 93 5.47 17.42 -1.22
CA LYS A 93 4.98 18.28 -2.31
C LYS A 93 4.96 17.56 -3.66
N PHE A 94 5.99 16.79 -3.96
CA PHE A 94 6.06 16.00 -5.18
C PHE A 94 4.97 14.93 -5.23
N MET A 95 4.72 14.20 -4.13
CA MET A 95 3.63 13.22 -4.06
C MET A 95 2.27 13.89 -4.27
N GLN A 96 2.03 15.05 -3.65
CA GLN A 96 0.78 15.79 -3.84
C GLN A 96 0.61 16.26 -5.29
N ALA A 97 1.67 16.80 -5.91
CA ALA A 97 1.64 17.25 -7.30
C ALA A 97 1.39 16.09 -8.28
N LEU A 98 1.91 14.91 -7.96
CA LEU A 98 1.74 13.71 -8.76
C LEU A 98 0.32 13.14 -8.67
N LEU A 99 -0.21 13.01 -7.45
CA LEU A 99 -1.46 12.30 -7.20
C LEU A 99 -2.68 13.23 -7.28
N GLY A 100 -2.47 14.55 -7.20
CA GLY A 100 -3.54 15.54 -7.09
C GLY A 100 -4.12 15.66 -5.68
N PHE A 101 -3.72 14.80 -4.76
CA PHE A 101 -4.10 14.79 -3.35
C PHE A 101 -2.96 14.23 -2.49
N MET A 102 -3.07 14.38 -1.17
CA MET A 102 -2.12 13.82 -0.22
C MET A 102 -2.67 12.50 0.35
N PRO A 103 -2.17 11.33 -0.09
CA PRO A 103 -2.61 10.06 0.48
C PRO A 103 -2.01 9.92 1.89
N LEU A 104 -2.85 10.02 2.92
CA LEU A 104 -2.47 9.87 4.32
C LEU A 104 -3.46 8.94 5.03
N ALA A 105 -2.95 8.01 5.84
CA ALA A 105 -3.77 7.14 6.69
C ALA A 105 -3.12 6.96 8.07
N HIS A 106 -3.93 6.76 9.11
CA HIS A 106 -3.43 6.36 10.43
C HIS A 106 -3.05 4.88 10.43
N ILE A 107 -2.03 4.50 11.19
CA ILE A 107 -1.59 3.10 11.30
C ILE A 107 -2.71 2.19 11.80
N ASP A 108 -3.50 2.65 12.78
CA ASP A 108 -4.60 1.85 13.34
C ASP A 108 -5.66 1.55 12.28
N ASP A 109 -6.06 2.52 11.45
CA ASP A 109 -7.01 2.29 10.36
C ASP A 109 -6.48 1.26 9.34
N VAL A 110 -5.17 1.28 9.07
CA VAL A 110 -4.53 0.30 8.18
C VAL A 110 -4.52 -1.08 8.82
N CYS A 111 -4.22 -1.17 10.11
CA CYS A 111 -4.26 -2.41 10.88
C CYS A 111 -5.68 -2.99 10.96
N ASP A 112 -6.69 -2.15 11.20
CA ASP A 112 -8.09 -2.55 11.22
C ASP A 112 -8.56 -3.03 9.84
N ALA A 113 -8.14 -2.35 8.77
CA ALA A 113 -8.40 -2.82 7.40
C ALA A 113 -7.76 -4.19 7.13
N HIS A 114 -6.55 -4.43 7.64
CA HIS A 114 -5.90 -5.73 7.56
C HIS A 114 -6.70 -6.82 8.27
N VAL A 115 -7.12 -6.58 9.52
CA VAL A 115 -7.94 -7.52 10.30
C VAL A 115 -9.27 -7.78 9.62
N PHE A 116 -9.93 -6.71 9.17
CA PHE A 116 -11.20 -6.80 8.45
C PHE A 116 -11.09 -7.65 7.18
N CYS A 117 -10.04 -7.46 6.37
CA CYS A 117 -9.82 -8.29 5.19
C CYS A 117 -9.63 -9.75 5.56
N ILE A 118 -8.84 -10.06 6.61
CA ILE A 118 -8.57 -11.43 7.08
C ILE A 118 -9.85 -12.12 7.59
N ASP A 119 -10.71 -11.40 8.30
CA ASP A 119 -11.90 -11.95 8.93
C ASP A 119 -13.06 -12.18 7.95
N GLN A 120 -13.03 -11.55 6.77
CA GLN A 120 -14.09 -11.65 5.77
C GLN A 120 -13.73 -12.68 4.68
N PRO A 121 -14.39 -13.85 4.64
CA PRO A 121 -14.08 -14.92 3.68
C PRO A 121 -14.55 -14.65 2.25
N SER A 122 -15.30 -13.57 2.01
CA SER A 122 -15.81 -13.18 0.69
C SER A 122 -15.05 -11.99 0.08
N ILE A 123 -13.92 -11.63 0.67
CA ILE A 123 -13.14 -10.46 0.27
C ILE A 123 -11.92 -10.95 -0.52
N ALA A 124 -11.96 -10.72 -1.83
CA ALA A 124 -10.88 -11.06 -2.77
C ALA A 124 -10.40 -9.83 -3.53
N GLY A 125 -9.12 -9.82 -3.93
CA GLY A 125 -8.61 -8.84 -4.87
C GLY A 125 -8.07 -7.57 -4.21
N ARG A 126 -8.24 -6.43 -4.88
CA ARG A 126 -7.60 -5.17 -4.48
C ARG A 126 -8.64 -4.16 -3.98
N PHE A 127 -8.46 -3.68 -2.75
CA PHE A 127 -9.30 -2.63 -2.17
C PHE A 127 -8.70 -1.27 -2.49
N LEU A 128 -9.53 -0.31 -2.89
CA LEU A 128 -9.10 1.05 -3.26
C LEU A 128 -9.62 2.07 -2.25
#